data_AF-A0A1G0NJ63-F1
#
_entry.id   AF-A0A1G0NJ63-F1
#
_cell.length_a   1.000
_cell.length_b   1.000
_cell.length_c   1.000
_cell.angle_alpha   90.00
_cell.angle_beta   90.00
_cell.angle_gamma   90.00
#
_symmetry.space_group_name_H-M   'P 1'
#
loop_
_entity.id
_entity.type
_entity.pdbx_description
1 polymer ?
#
loop_
_entity_poly.entity_id
_entity_poly.type
_entity_poly.pdbx_seq_one_letter_code
_entity_poly.pdbx_strand_id
1 'polypeptide(L)' 'HEIVIAATLWLMHRYQQTGCSTLARMVEQHLRWMQARASSPALAQACQRLTVEWHALSATRPATLH' A
#
# COMPACT_ATOMS: atom_id res chain seq x y z
N HIS A 1 -6.99 12.99 -4.88
CA HIS A 1 -6.90 11.51 -4.86
C HIS A 1 -5.60 11.00 -5.47
N GLU A 2 -5.15 11.54 -6.60
CA GLU A 2 -3.96 11.08 -7.33
C GLU A 2 -2.66 11.11 -6.51
N ILE A 3 -2.44 12.14 -5.69
CA ILE A 3 -1.25 12.25 -4.83
C ILE A 3 -1.17 11.08 -3.83
N VAL A 4 -2.28 10.67 -3.22
CA VAL A 4 -2.29 9.59 -2.22
C VAL A 4 -2.06 8.23 -2.89
N ILE A 5 -2.61 8.04 -4.09
CA ILE A 5 -2.37 6.84 -4.91
C ILE A 5 -0.88 6.75 -5.28
N ALA A 6 -0.30 7.82 -5.82
CA ALA A 6 1.11 7.88 -6.19
C ALA A 6 2.03 7.67 -4.97
N ALA A 7 1.72 8.29 -3.83
CA ALA A 7 2.46 8.09 -2.59
C ALA A 7 2.40 6.63 -2.10
N THR A 8 1.24 5.99 -2.20
CA THR A 8 1.07 4.58 -1.80
C THR A 8 1.88 3.65 -2.70
N LEU A 9 1.85 3.87 -4.01
CA LEU A 9 2.68 3.13 -4.99
C LEU A 9 4.18 3.30 -4.70
N TRP A 10 4.61 4.53 -4.42
CA TRP A 10 6.02 4.79 -4.08
C TRP A 10 6.44 4.06 -2.80
N LEU A 11 5.59 4.05 -1.76
CA LEU A 11 5.85 3.33 -0.51
C LEU A 11 5.93 1.81 -0.74
N MET A 12 5.03 1.24 -1.55
CA MET A 12 5.05 -0.18 -1.90
C MET A 12 6.34 -0.56 -2.65
N HIS A 13 6.72 0.23 -3.65
CA HIS A 13 7.97 0.02 -4.40
C HIS A 13 9.20 0.15 -3.49
N ARG A 14 9.21 1.16 -2.61
CA ARG A 14 10.32 1.35 -1.66
C ARG A 14 10.38 0.22 -0.62
N TYR A 15 9.24 -0.30 -0.19
CA TYR A 15 9.18 -1.49 0.66
C TYR A 15 9.83 -2.68 -0.05
N GLN A 16 9.44 -2.98 -1.29
CA GLN A 16 10.01 -4.09 -2.07
C GLN A 16 11.53 -4.02 -2.19
N GLN A 17 12.12 -2.83 -2.25
CA GLN A 17 13.57 -2.66 -2.29
C GLN A 17 14.26 -2.86 -0.94
N THR A 18 13.61 -2.47 0.17
CA THR A 18 14.33 -2.22 1.44
C THR A 18 14.07 -3.20 2.56
N GLY A 19 12.95 -3.93 2.57
CA GLY A 19 12.61 -4.76 3.74
C GLY A 19 11.83 -4.03 4.82
N CYS A 20 11.76 -2.69 4.76
CA CYS A 20 11.47 -1.89 5.94
C CYS A 20 10.02 -2.04 6.45
N SER A 21 9.86 -2.57 7.66
CA SER A 21 8.56 -2.73 8.33
C SER A 21 7.84 -1.41 8.58
N THR A 22 8.58 -0.30 8.76
CA THR A 22 7.98 1.04 8.85
C THR A 22 7.24 1.42 7.56
N LEU A 23 7.80 1.10 6.39
CA LEU A 23 7.14 1.35 5.11
C LEU A 23 5.90 0.49 4.95
N ALA A 24 5.96 -0.79 5.37
CA ALA A 24 4.79 -1.67 5.38
C ALA A 24 3.65 -1.07 6.20
N ARG A 25 3.94 -0.58 7.41
CA ARG A 25 2.95 0.09 8.26
C ARG A 25 2.38 1.36 7.61
N MET A 26 3.20 2.15 6.93
CA MET A 26 2.72 3.35 6.22
C MET A 26 1.79 3.00 5.06
N VAL A 27 2.11 1.96 4.28
CA VAL A 27 1.23 1.47 3.20
C VAL A 27 -0.12 1.06 3.79
N GLU A 28 -0.14 0.26 4.85
CA GLU A 28 -1.40 -0.16 5.48
C GLU A 28 -2.24 1.01 6.01
N GLN A 29 -1.60 2.01 6.62
CA GLN A 29 -2.30 3.21 7.10
C GLN A 29 -2.92 3.99 5.95
N HIS A 30 -2.20 4.15 4.84
CA HIS A 30 -2.71 4.82 3.65
C HIS A 30 -3.89 4.05 3.02
N LEU A 31 -3.79 2.72 2.91
CA LEU A 31 -4.89 1.89 2.41
C LEU A 31 -6.14 2.04 3.28
N ARG A 32 -6.00 1.96 4.62
CA ARG A 32 -7.13 2.16 5.55
C ARG A 32 -7.74 3.55 5.43
N TRP A 33 -6.91 4.58 5.32
CA TRP A 33 -7.37 5.95 5.14
C TRP A 33 -8.12 6.14 3.82
N MET A 34 -7.60 5.57 2.72
CA MET A 34 -8.25 5.61 1.41
C MET A 34 -9.59 4.88 1.44
N GLN A 35 -9.67 3.73 2.08
CA GLN A 35 -10.91 2.96 2.21
C GLN A 35 -11.97 3.72 3.02
N ALA A 36 -11.58 4.36 4.14
CA ALA A 36 -12.48 5.12 4.99
C ALA A 36 -12.97 6.44 4.34
N ARG A 37 -12.22 7.00 3.38
CA ARG A 37 -12.52 8.28 2.73
C ARG A 37 -12.80 8.18 1.23
N ALA A 38 -13.02 6.97 0.72
CA ALA A 38 -13.35 6.75 -0.69
C ALA A 38 -14.78 7.23 -0.99
N SER A 39 -14.94 8.54 -1.17
CA SER A 39 -16.18 9.16 -1.66
C SER A 39 -16.33 9.09 -3.18
N SER A 40 -15.22 8.86 -3.90
CA SER A 40 -15.19 8.71 -5.35
C SER A 40 -15.05 7.24 -5.76
N PRO A 41 -15.83 6.76 -6.75
CA PRO A 41 -15.68 5.42 -7.32
C PRO A 41 -14.26 5.13 -7.82
N ALA A 42 -13.59 6.14 -8.37
CA ALA A 42 -12.22 6.00 -8.86
C ALA A 42 -11.23 5.74 -7.71
N LEU A 43 -11.40 6.41 -6.56
CA LEU A 43 -10.57 6.16 -5.38
C LEU A 43 -10.86 4.78 -4.78
N ALA A 44 -12.13 4.36 -4.73
CA ALA A 44 -12.51 3.04 -4.23
C ALA A 44 -11.88 1.91 -5.07
N GLN A 45 -11.93 2.03 -6.40
CA GLN A 45 -11.31 1.07 -7.31
C GLN A 45 -9.78 1.04 -7.17
N ALA A 46 -9.15 2.22 -7.08
CA ALA A 46 -7.70 2.30 -6.86
C ALA A 46 -7.31 1.67 -5.51
N CYS A 47 -8.06 1.95 -4.45
CA CYS A 47 -7.82 1.37 -3.12
C CYS A 47 -7.92 -0.16 -3.13
N GLN A 48 -8.92 -0.72 -3.81
CA GLN A 48 -9.07 -2.18 -3.95
C GLN A 48 -7.88 -2.80 -4.67
N ARG A 49 -7.48 -2.25 -5.82
CA ARG A 49 -6.32 -2.75 -6.59
C ARG A 49 -5.03 -2.71 -5.76
N LEU A 50 -4.75 -1.57 -5.14
CA LEU A 50 -3.56 -1.40 -4.30
C LEU A 50 -3.56 -2.35 -3.09
N THR A 51 -4.72 -2.64 -2.51
CA THR A 51 -4.83 -3.59 -1.40
C THR A 51 -4.46 -5.01 -1.84
N VAL A 52 -4.96 -5.45 -3.00
CA VAL A 52 -4.63 -6.77 -3.57
C VAL A 52 -3.14 -6.86 -3.88
N GLU A 53 -2.59 -5.85 -4.55
CA GLU A 53 -1.16 -5.78 -4.85
C GLU A 53 -0.31 -5.81 -3.58
N TRP A 54 -0.68 -5.04 -2.56
CA TRP A 54 0.03 -5.03 -1.29
C TRP A 54 0.05 -6.40 -0.61
N HIS A 55 -1.08 -7.13 -0.62
CA HIS A 55 -1.12 -8.48 -0.08
C HIS A 55 -0.21 -9.45 -0.84
N ALA A 56 -0.17 -9.37 -2.17
CA ALA A 56 0.75 -10.20 -2.96
C ALA A 56 2.23 -9.86 -2.67
N LEU A 57 2.56 -8.57 -2.55
CA LEU A 57 3.92 -8.10 -2.26
C LEU A 57 4.39 -8.46 -0.84
N SER A 58 3.51 -8.37 0.14
CA SER A 58 3.82 -8.70 1.53
C SER A 58 3.93 -10.20 1.76
N ALA A 59 3.11 -11.01 1.07
CA ALA A 59 3.17 -12.48 1.16
C ALA A 59 4.41 -13.08 0.48
N THR A 60 4.85 -12.50 -0.63
CA THR A 60 6.02 -13.00 -1.39
C THR A 60 7.36 -12.70 -0.73
N ARG A 61 7.39 -11.74 0.19
CA ARG A 61 8.59 -11.42 0.95
C ARG A 61 8.37 -11.73 2.43
N PRO A 62 8.55 -12.99 2.87
CA PRO A 62 8.55 -13.29 4.29
C PRO A 62 9.59 -12.39 4.95
N ALA A 63 9.22 -11.77 6.06
CA ALA A 63 10.15 -10.99 6.86
C ALA A 63 11.43 -11.81 7.02
N THR A 64 12.51 -11.36 6.39
CA THR A 64 13.83 -11.92 6.59
C THR A 64 14.10 -11.67 8.07
N LEU A 65 13.88 -12.69 8.89
CA LEU A 65 14.34 -12.73 10.27
C LEU A 65 15.85 -12.58 10.18
N HIS A 66 16.32 -11.37 10.46
CA HIS A 66 17.73 -11.06 10.59
C HIS A 66 18.09 -11.07 12.08
#